data_AF-A0A485BPU3-F1
#
_entry.id   AF-A0A485BPU3-F1
#
_cell.length_a   1.000
_cell.length_b   1.000
_cell.length_c   1.000
_cell.angle_alpha   90.00
_cell.angle_beta   90.00
_cell.angle_gamma   90.00
#
_symmetry.space_group_name_H-M   'P 1'
#
loop_
_entity.id
_entity.type
_entity.pdbx_description
1 polymer ?
#
loop_
_entity_poly.entity_id
_entity_poly.type
_entity_poly.pdbx_seq_one_letter_code
_entity_poly.pdbx_strand_id
1 'polypeptide(L)'
;MILPSALRPWLADVEEKHRRKLCASLEEAVARSGLQDGMTISFHHAFREGDRVINSVVAKLAQMGFKGLTLASSSLMTCNDALIEHIQSGVIRRIYTSGMRGKLAEAISHGVMDEPVQIHSHGGRGEITTGWRTEH
;
A
#
# COMPACT_ATOMS: atom_id res chain seq x y z
N MET A 1 -17.29 16.14 -32.32
CA MET A 1 -17.64 14.82 -31.77
C MET A 1 -17.87 14.97 -30.27
N ILE A 2 -19.12 15.16 -29.84
CA ILE A 2 -19.48 15.25 -28.41
C ILE A 2 -19.58 13.81 -27.91
N LEU A 3 -18.68 13.39 -27.02
CA LEU A 3 -18.80 12.09 -26.35
C LEU A 3 -20.12 12.09 -25.56
N PRO A 4 -20.94 11.02 -25.64
CA PRO A 4 -22.19 10.97 -24.92
C PRO A 4 -21.94 11.10 -23.41
N SER A 5 -22.71 11.98 -22.77
CA SER A 5 -22.68 12.29 -21.32
C SER A 5 -22.69 11.04 -20.42
N ALA A 6 -23.21 9.90 -20.90
CA ALA A 6 -23.28 8.64 -20.19
C ALA A 6 -21.91 8.04 -19.76
N LEU A 7 -20.83 8.24 -20.53
CA LEU A 7 -19.50 7.72 -20.17
C LEU A 7 -18.76 8.62 -19.15
N ARG A 8 -19.27 9.83 -18.92
CA ARG A 8 -18.66 10.84 -18.05
C ARG A 8 -19.77 11.56 -17.28
N PRO A 9 -20.50 10.84 -16.39
CA PRO A 9 -21.68 11.37 -15.71
C PRO A 9 -21.37 12.66 -14.94
N TRP A 10 -20.18 12.75 -14.34
CA TRP A 10 -19.68 13.93 -13.63
C TRP A 10 -19.45 15.18 -14.48
N LEU A 11 -19.71 15.17 -15.80
CA LEU A 11 -19.73 16.39 -16.61
C LEU A 11 -21.08 17.12 -16.55
N ALA A 12 -22.14 16.45 -16.09
CA ALA A 12 -23.47 17.03 -15.94
C ALA A 12 -23.56 18.00 -14.75
N ASP A 13 -22.69 17.84 -13.74
CA ASP A 13 -22.61 18.67 -12.54
C ASP A 13 -21.19 19.23 -12.37
N VAL A 14 -21.07 20.56 -12.31
CA VAL A 14 -19.79 21.27 -12.15
C VAL A 14 -19.15 20.98 -10.80
N GLU A 15 -19.93 20.88 -9.73
CA GLU A 15 -19.40 20.58 -8.41
C GLU A 15 -18.85 19.14 -8.38
N GLU A 16 -19.60 18.18 -8.91
CA GLU A 16 -19.15 16.80 -9.05
C GLU A 16 -17.89 16.72 -9.92
N LYS A 17 -17.83 17.48 -11.02
CA LYS A 17 -16.64 17.56 -11.89
C LYS A 17 -15.38 17.98 -11.13
N HIS A 18 -15.47 18.86 -10.15
CA HIS A 18 -14.30 19.33 -9.39
C HIS A 18 -14.01 18.47 -8.16
N ARG A 19 -15.04 17.92 -7.52
CA ARG A 19 -14.91 17.27 -6.21
C ARG A 19 -14.94 15.76 -6.24
N ARG A 20 -15.30 15.12 -7.36
CA ARG A 20 -15.47 13.65 -7.44
C ARG A 20 -14.30 12.80 -6.97
N LYS A 21 -13.07 13.32 -6.84
CA LYS A 21 -11.91 12.54 -6.36
C LYS A 21 -11.63 12.72 -4.87
N LEU A 22 -12.26 13.71 -4.23
CA LEU A 22 -12.13 13.93 -2.80
C LEU A 22 -12.88 12.83 -2.05
N CYS A 23 -12.27 12.34 -0.98
CA CYS A 23 -12.84 11.39 -0.05
C CYS A 23 -12.85 12.06 1.33
N ALA A 24 -13.93 11.90 2.09
CA ALA A 24 -14.10 12.47 3.42
C ALA A 24 -13.25 11.76 4.48
N SER A 25 -12.88 10.50 4.23
CA SER A 25 -12.03 9.72 5.12
C SER A 25 -11.13 8.74 4.35
N LEU A 26 -10.19 8.14 5.08
CA LEU A 26 -9.33 7.09 4.53
C LEU A 26 -10.14 5.82 4.21
N GLU A 27 -11.11 5.47 5.05
CA GLU A 27 -12.02 4.34 4.83
C GLU A 27 -12.79 4.49 3.52
N GLU A 28 -13.30 5.70 3.23
CA GLU A 28 -13.96 5.99 1.96
C GLU A 28 -12.99 5.85 0.79
N ALA A 29 -11.76 6.36 0.92
CA ALA A 29 -10.74 6.24 -0.12
C ALA A 29 -10.39 4.77 -0.42
N VAL A 30 -10.24 3.95 0.64
CA VAL A 30 -9.98 2.50 0.54
C VAL A 30 -11.16 1.79 -0.15
N ALA A 31 -12.39 2.03 0.29
CA ALA A 31 -13.58 1.43 -0.32
C ALA A 31 -13.68 1.79 -1.82
N ARG A 32 -13.47 3.06 -2.17
CA ARG A 32 -13.56 3.56 -3.55
C ARG A 32 -12.40 3.11 -4.44
N SER A 33 -11.27 2.74 -3.85
CA SER A 33 -10.15 2.13 -4.57
C SER A 33 -10.43 0.70 -5.04
N GLY A 34 -11.43 0.03 -4.44
CA GLY A 34 -11.73 -1.37 -4.70
C GLY A 34 -10.68 -2.34 -4.13
N LEU A 35 -9.95 -1.92 -3.10
CA LEU A 35 -8.96 -2.77 -2.41
C LEU A 35 -9.63 -4.03 -1.84
N GLN A 36 -8.98 -5.18 -2.00
CA GLN A 36 -9.41 -6.47 -1.48
C GLN A 36 -8.24 -7.16 -0.78
N ASP A 37 -8.54 -8.20 0.00
CA ASP A 37 -7.54 -9.08 0.58
C ASP A 37 -6.60 -9.64 -0.49
N GLY A 38 -5.33 -9.84 -0.12
CA GLY A 38 -4.32 -10.36 -1.05
C GLY A 38 -3.75 -9.33 -2.03
N MET A 39 -4.32 -8.13 -2.14
CA MET A 39 -3.82 -7.09 -3.06
C MET A 39 -2.51 -6.44 -2.58
N THR A 40 -1.89 -5.69 -3.49
CA THR A 40 -0.64 -4.95 -3.23
C THR A 40 -0.92 -3.47 -2.98
N ILE A 41 -0.39 -2.95 -1.88
CA ILE A 41 -0.36 -1.52 -1.54
C ILE A 41 1.07 -0.98 -1.63
N SER A 42 1.25 0.28 -2.03
CA SER A 42 2.59 0.84 -2.25
C SER A 42 2.75 2.24 -1.67
N PHE A 43 3.97 2.55 -1.22
CA PHE A 43 4.29 3.83 -0.59
C PHE A 43 5.67 4.35 -1.02
N HIS A 44 5.81 5.68 -0.98
CA HIS A 44 7.08 6.37 -1.18
C HIS A 44 7.67 6.76 0.19
N HIS A 45 8.99 6.84 0.30
CA HIS A 45 9.70 7.12 1.57
C HIS A 45 10.29 8.54 1.63
N ALA A 46 9.72 9.50 0.87
CA ALA A 46 10.25 10.86 0.77
C ALA A 46 10.27 11.62 2.11
N PHE A 47 9.35 11.27 3.03
CA PHE A 47 9.30 11.84 4.38
C PHE A 47 10.34 11.25 5.35
N ARG A 48 11.09 10.24 4.92
CA ARG A 48 12.12 9.56 5.70
C ARG A 48 11.59 9.08 7.06
N GLU A 49 12.35 9.26 8.13
CA GLU A 49 11.97 8.91 9.51
C GLU A 49 10.76 9.71 10.03
N GLY A 50 10.33 10.75 9.31
CA GLY A 50 9.10 11.48 9.61
C GLY A 50 7.84 10.90 8.97
N ASP A 51 7.94 9.76 8.24
CA ASP A 51 6.77 9.15 7.63
C ASP A 51 5.75 8.69 8.68
N ARG A 52 4.51 9.11 8.47
CA ARG A 52 3.35 8.65 9.25
C ARG A 52 2.34 7.92 8.38
N VAL A 53 2.51 7.97 7.05
CA VAL A 53 1.50 7.49 6.11
C VAL A 53 1.43 5.98 6.17
N ILE A 54 2.55 5.27 6.12
CA ILE A 54 2.58 3.81 6.10
C ILE A 54 1.89 3.25 7.34
N ASN A 55 2.32 3.69 8.53
CA ASN A 55 1.75 3.19 9.79
C ASN A 55 0.27 3.52 9.92
N SER A 56 -0.13 4.74 9.59
CA SER A 56 -1.54 5.16 9.70
C SER A 56 -2.44 4.39 8.75
N VAL A 57 -2.00 4.17 7.51
CA VAL A 57 -2.78 3.44 6.52
C VAL A 57 -2.86 1.96 6.86
N VAL A 58 -1.73 1.30 7.19
CA VAL A 58 -1.74 -0.13 7.53
C VAL A 58 -2.55 -0.39 8.80
N ALA A 59 -2.43 0.46 9.83
CA ALA A 59 -3.25 0.34 11.02
C ALA A 59 -4.74 0.48 10.71
N LYS A 60 -5.11 1.42 9.81
CA LYS A 60 -6.50 1.57 9.38
C LYS A 60 -7.00 0.36 8.60
N LEU A 61 -6.19 -0.18 7.68
CA LEU A 61 -6.53 -1.39 6.94
C LEU A 61 -6.72 -2.60 7.88
N ALA A 62 -5.86 -2.73 8.90
CA ALA A 62 -6.03 -3.74 9.94
C ALA A 62 -7.37 -3.58 10.69
N GLN A 63 -7.74 -2.35 11.08
CA GLN A 63 -9.04 -2.06 11.72
C GLN A 63 -10.24 -2.38 10.82
N MET A 64 -10.09 -2.19 9.51
CA MET A 64 -11.12 -2.54 8.52
C MET A 64 -11.19 -4.05 8.22
N GLY A 65 -10.28 -4.85 8.79
CA GLY A 65 -10.29 -6.31 8.68
C GLY A 65 -9.50 -6.89 7.51
N PHE A 66 -8.71 -6.07 6.79
CA PHE A 66 -7.93 -6.57 5.64
C PHE A 66 -6.86 -7.58 6.05
N LYS A 67 -6.63 -8.57 5.19
CA LYS A 67 -5.64 -9.64 5.38
C LYS A 67 -4.86 -9.95 4.11
N GLY A 68 -3.67 -10.52 4.32
CA GLY A 68 -2.86 -11.10 3.26
C GLY A 68 -2.28 -10.09 2.28
N LEU A 69 -2.21 -8.80 2.60
CA LEU A 69 -1.75 -7.76 1.70
C LEU A 69 -0.26 -7.87 1.42
N THR A 70 0.14 -7.40 0.24
CA THR A 70 1.54 -7.18 -0.13
C THR A 70 1.90 -5.71 0.08
N LEU A 71 2.95 -5.43 0.86
CA LEU A 71 3.48 -4.08 1.06
C LEU A 71 4.66 -3.82 0.13
N ALA A 72 4.46 -2.97 -0.88
CA ALA A 72 5.47 -2.56 -1.85
C ALA A 72 5.98 -1.13 -1.59
N SER A 73 6.65 -0.93 -0.45
CA SER A 73 7.24 0.36 -0.10
C SER A 73 8.62 0.53 -0.72
N SER A 74 8.88 1.68 -1.34
CA SER A 74 10.20 1.98 -1.92
C SER A 74 11.35 1.91 -0.90
N SER A 75 11.13 2.16 0.39
CA SER A 75 12.07 1.89 1.50
C SER A 75 11.30 1.83 2.82
N LEU A 76 11.80 1.10 3.82
CA LEU A 76 11.24 1.02 5.17
C LEU A 76 12.29 1.47 6.19
N MET A 77 11.88 2.34 7.12
CA MET A 77 12.77 2.99 8.09
C MET A 77 12.39 2.63 9.52
N THR A 78 13.12 3.17 10.51
CA THR A 78 12.92 2.84 11.93
C THR A 78 11.54 3.26 12.41
N CYS A 79 11.00 4.37 11.89
CA CYS A 79 9.63 4.80 12.15
C CYS A 79 8.56 3.76 11.77
N ASN A 80 8.87 2.73 10.99
CA ASN A 80 7.93 1.69 10.56
C ASN A 80 7.91 0.44 11.46
N ASP A 81 8.52 0.47 12.65
CA ASP A 81 8.53 -0.65 13.60
C ASP A 81 7.12 -1.17 13.97
N ALA A 82 6.09 -0.31 13.93
CA ALA A 82 4.70 -0.69 14.19
C ALA A 82 4.16 -1.74 13.20
N LEU A 83 4.80 -1.91 12.03
CA LEU A 83 4.40 -2.93 11.06
C LEU A 83 4.58 -4.37 11.56
N ILE A 84 5.42 -4.59 12.58
CA ILE A 84 5.67 -5.94 13.13
C ILE A 84 4.36 -6.59 13.59
N GLU A 85 3.48 -5.85 14.28
CA GLU A 85 2.17 -6.34 14.73
C GLU A 85 1.25 -6.70 13.55
N HIS A 86 1.32 -5.92 12.48
CA HIS A 86 0.51 -6.13 11.27
C HIS A 86 1.02 -7.29 10.40
N ILE A 87 2.30 -7.63 10.51
CA ILE A 87 2.86 -8.85 9.93
C ILE A 87 2.38 -10.06 10.74
N GLN A 88 2.55 -10.04 12.07
CA GLN A 88 2.16 -11.14 12.96
C GLN A 88 0.65 -11.45 12.92
N SER A 89 -0.18 -10.43 12.78
CA SER A 89 -1.64 -10.59 12.67
C SER A 89 -2.13 -10.98 11.25
N GLY A 90 -1.22 -11.14 10.29
CA GLY A 90 -1.53 -11.56 8.92
C GLY A 90 -2.17 -10.46 8.05
N VAL A 91 -2.08 -9.19 8.46
CA VAL A 91 -2.53 -8.05 7.62
C VAL A 91 -1.57 -7.89 6.45
N ILE A 92 -0.26 -7.91 6.72
CA ILE A 92 0.80 -7.90 5.71
C ILE A 92 1.41 -9.30 5.63
N ARG A 93 1.43 -9.88 4.44
CA ARG A 93 1.99 -11.23 4.19
C ARG A 93 3.26 -11.21 3.33
N ARG A 94 3.44 -10.18 2.52
CA ARG A 94 4.62 -10.00 1.65
C ARG A 94 5.14 -8.58 1.72
N ILE A 95 6.44 -8.41 1.58
CA ILE A 95 7.10 -7.11 1.57
C ILE A 95 8.08 -7.05 0.40
N TYR A 96 7.95 -5.98 -0.40
CA TYR A 96 8.89 -5.57 -1.44
C TYR A 96 9.45 -4.21 -1.07
N THR A 97 10.78 -4.11 -0.99
CA THR A 97 11.41 -2.84 -0.63
C THR A 97 12.85 -2.72 -1.12
N SER A 98 13.39 -1.51 -1.19
CA SER A 98 14.84 -1.34 -1.46
C SER A 98 15.71 -1.42 -0.21
N GLY A 99 15.11 -1.37 0.97
CA GLY A 99 15.82 -1.44 2.23
C GLY A 99 14.89 -1.42 3.43
N MET A 100 15.38 -1.98 4.53
CA MET A 100 14.69 -2.08 5.81
C MET A 100 15.72 -1.90 6.93
N ARG A 101 15.37 -1.22 8.01
CA ARG A 101 16.26 -0.94 9.15
C ARG A 101 15.48 -1.03 10.47
N GLY A 102 16.21 -0.93 11.58
CA GLY A 102 15.61 -0.88 12.91
C GLY A 102 15.03 -2.22 13.37
N LYS A 103 14.08 -2.17 14.31
CA LYS A 103 13.50 -3.38 14.92
C LYS A 103 12.72 -4.19 13.90
N LEU A 104 12.15 -3.53 12.88
CA LEU A 104 11.51 -4.24 11.78
C LEU A 104 12.47 -5.18 11.05
N ALA A 105 13.70 -4.73 10.75
CA ALA A 105 14.71 -5.57 10.10
C ALA A 105 15.18 -6.72 11.01
N GLU A 106 15.34 -6.46 12.31
CA GLU A 106 15.68 -7.48 13.30
C GLU A 106 14.57 -8.54 13.38
N ALA A 107 13.31 -8.14 13.49
CA ALA A 107 12.17 -9.05 13.57
C ALA A 107 12.03 -9.94 12.33
N ILE A 108 12.22 -9.37 11.12
CA ILE A 108 12.27 -10.14 9.87
C ILE A 108 13.42 -11.15 9.89
N SER A 109 14.60 -10.74 10.34
CA SER A 109 15.77 -11.63 10.45
C SER A 109 15.56 -12.77 11.46
N HIS A 110 14.71 -12.56 12.46
CA HIS A 110 14.28 -13.57 13.43
C HIS A 110 13.07 -14.41 12.97
N GLY A 111 12.62 -14.26 11.71
CA GLY A 111 11.62 -15.14 11.11
C GLY A 111 10.17 -14.78 11.44
N VAL A 112 9.86 -13.50 11.71
CA VAL A 112 8.47 -13.06 11.96
C VAL A 112 7.55 -13.18 10.74
N MET A 113 8.11 -13.41 9.53
CA MET A 113 7.37 -13.51 8.28
C MET A 113 7.67 -14.85 7.59
N ASP A 114 6.61 -15.56 7.20
CA ASP A 114 6.72 -16.87 6.54
C ASP A 114 7.32 -16.76 5.14
N GLU A 115 6.91 -15.73 4.38
CA GLU A 115 7.44 -15.45 3.06
C GLU A 115 8.69 -14.57 3.18
N PRO A 116 9.79 -14.86 2.45
CA PRO A 116 10.98 -14.00 2.48
C PRO A 116 10.70 -12.59 1.96
N VAL A 117 11.28 -11.57 2.62
CA VAL A 117 11.24 -10.19 2.14
C VAL A 117 12.07 -10.05 0.87
N GLN A 118 11.49 -9.40 -0.15
CA GLN A 118 12.13 -9.20 -1.44
C GLN A 118 12.80 -7.83 -1.49
N ILE A 119 14.14 -7.83 -1.48
CA ILE A 119 14.96 -6.61 -1.51
C ILE A 119 15.41 -6.33 -2.95
N HIS A 120 15.14 -5.12 -3.45
CA HIS A 120 15.49 -4.73 -4.82
C HIS A 120 16.24 -3.39 -4.88
N SER A 121 16.99 -3.14 -5.96
CA SER A 121 17.57 -1.81 -6.19
C SER A 121 16.48 -0.77 -6.48
N HIS A 122 16.78 0.52 -6.36
CA HIS A 122 15.80 1.58 -6.69
C HIS A 122 15.33 1.49 -8.15
N GLY A 123 16.23 1.14 -9.07
CA GLY A 123 15.93 0.94 -10.49
C GLY A 123 15.16 -0.35 -10.80
N GLY A 124 15.35 -1.41 -10.01
CA GLY A 124 14.66 -2.70 -10.18
C GLY A 124 13.18 -2.69 -9.79
N ARG A 125 12.69 -1.62 -9.12
CA ARG A 125 11.28 -1.49 -8.73
C ARG A 125 10.32 -1.42 -9.94
N GLY A 126 10.82 -0.89 -11.06
CA GLY A 126 10.08 -0.80 -12.32
C GLY A 126 9.76 -2.17 -12.91
N GLU A 127 10.76 -3.07 -12.97
CA GLU A 127 10.59 -4.44 -13.48
C GLU A 127 9.64 -5.27 -12.62
N ILE A 128 9.70 -5.10 -11.30
CA ILE A 128 8.85 -5.83 -10.36
C ILE A 128 7.39 -5.47 -10.58
N THR A 129 7.03 -4.22 -10.83
CA THR A 129 5.61 -3.82 -10.99
C THR A 129 4.94 -4.44 -12.24
N THR A 130 5.72 -4.83 -13.25
CA THR A 130 5.23 -5.41 -14.52
C THR A 130 5.29 -6.94 -14.59
N GLY A 131 6.05 -7.61 -13.72
CA GLY A 131 6.26 -9.07 -13.75
C GLY A 131 5.19 -9.93 -13.06
N TRP A 132 4.30 -9.35 -12.24
CA TRP A 132 3.35 -10.11 -11.40
C TRP A 132 2.10 -10.65 -12.11
N ARG A 133 2.04 -10.63 -13.45
CA ARG A 133 0.85 -11.09 -14.19
C ARG A 133 0.84 -12.58 -14.51
N THR A 134 1.88 -13.33 -14.16
CA THR A 134 1.97 -14.76 -14.44
C THR A 134 2.61 -15.46 -13.27
N GLU A 135 1.80 -15.89 -12.31
CA GLU A 135 1.97 -17.11 -11.50
C GLU A 135 0.88 -17.11 -10.42
N HIS A 136 -0.33 -17.50 -10.84
CA HIS A 136 -1.32 -18.35 -10.16
C HIS A 136 -2.51 -18.54 -11.10
#